data_AF-A0A8C0S2V9-F1
#
_entry.id   AF-A0A8C0S2V9-F1
#
_cell.length_a   1.000
_cell.length_b   1.000
_cell.length_c   1.000
_cell.angle_alpha   90.00
_cell.angle_beta   90.00
_cell.angle_gamma   90.00
#
_symmetry.space_group_name_H-M   'P 1'
#
loop_
_entity.id
_entity.type
_entity.pdbx_description
1 polymer ?
#
loop_
_entity_poly.entity_id
_entity_poly.type
_entity_poly.pdbx_seq_one_letter_code
_entity_poly.pdbx_strand_id
1 'polypeptide(L)'
;MEFLKSCMLRRNARTAAGFWRSQAARQPPGREISTTCPRSTVMPAWVIDKYGKNEVLRFTQNMMIPVIHYPNEVIIKVHAASVNPIDVNMRSGYGATALNMKRDPLHIKTKGEEFPLTLGRDVSGVVMECGLDVRYFKPGDEVWAAVPPWKQGTLSEFVVVNGNEVSLKPKSLTHTQAASLPYVALTAWSAINKVGGLNDKNCTGKRISGKESIIAGPFSWPVVCI
;
A
#
# COMPACT_ATOMS: atom_id res chain seq x y z
N MET A 1 -42.07 -22.46 -79.65
CA MET A 1 -42.91 -23.66 -79.53
C MET A 1 -42.24 -24.59 -78.54
N GLU A 2 -43.01 -25.00 -77.54
CA GLU A 2 -42.69 -25.95 -76.49
C GLU A 2 -42.15 -27.30 -77.02
N PHE A 3 -41.75 -28.12 -76.05
CA PHE A 3 -41.71 -29.59 -75.99
C PHE A 3 -40.30 -30.19 -75.90
N LEU A 4 -39.99 -31.08 -74.96
CA LEU A 4 -40.58 -31.48 -73.69
C LEU A 4 -39.57 -32.47 -73.05
N LYS A 5 -39.38 -32.37 -71.73
CA LYS A 5 -39.30 -33.45 -70.74
C LYS A 5 -38.42 -34.71 -70.97
N SER A 6 -37.45 -34.84 -70.07
CA SER A 6 -37.45 -35.78 -68.91
C SER A 6 -36.73 -37.13 -69.04
N CYS A 7 -35.74 -37.37 -68.15
CA CYS A 7 -35.86 -38.19 -66.92
C CYS A 7 -34.60 -39.04 -66.55
N MET A 8 -34.27 -38.95 -65.26
CA MET A 8 -33.65 -39.93 -64.33
C MET A 8 -32.16 -40.33 -64.41
N LEU A 9 -31.42 -39.68 -63.49
CA LEU A 9 -30.88 -40.23 -62.22
C LEU A 9 -29.91 -41.43 -62.18
N ARG A 10 -28.83 -41.12 -61.46
CA ARG A 10 -28.03 -41.91 -60.49
C ARG A 10 -26.87 -42.77 -60.99
N ARG A 11 -25.70 -42.17 -60.80
CA ARG A 11 -24.51 -42.64 -60.06
C ARG A 11 -24.06 -44.09 -60.30
N ASN A 12 -22.84 -44.25 -60.81
CA ASN A 12 -21.76 -44.72 -59.94
C ASN A 12 -20.36 -44.44 -60.50
N ALA A 13 -19.43 -44.43 -59.54
CA ALA A 13 -18.09 -43.89 -59.56
C ALA A 13 -17.15 -44.47 -60.64
N ARG A 14 -16.29 -43.60 -61.15
CA ARG A 14 -14.97 -43.97 -61.68
C ARG A 14 -13.92 -43.05 -61.06
N THR A 15 -12.96 -43.70 -60.43
CA THR A 15 -11.77 -43.17 -59.78
C THR A 15 -10.89 -42.46 -60.81
N ALA A 16 -10.63 -41.17 -60.61
CA ALA A 16 -9.62 -40.43 -61.35
C ALA A 16 -8.45 -40.13 -60.41
N ALA A 17 -7.27 -40.64 -60.76
CA ALA A 17 -6.02 -40.35 -60.08
C ALA A 17 -5.64 -38.88 -60.28
N GLY A 18 -5.70 -38.10 -59.20
CA GLY A 18 -5.24 -36.71 -59.16
C GLY A 18 -3.89 -36.62 -58.48
N PHE A 19 -2.88 -36.18 -59.22
CA PHE A 19 -1.58 -35.76 -58.70
C PHE A 19 -1.75 -34.60 -57.72
N TRP A 20 -1.65 -34.88 -56.42
CA TRP A 20 -1.58 -33.84 -55.38
C TRP A 20 -0.12 -33.40 -55.21
N ARG A 21 0.22 -32.21 -55.71
CA ARG A 21 1.41 -31.48 -55.29
C ARG A 21 1.20 -31.05 -53.84
N SER A 22 2.02 -31.53 -52.92
CA SER A 22 2.08 -31.09 -51.54
C SER A 22 2.55 -29.63 -51.48
N GLN A 23 1.60 -28.70 -51.30
CA GLN A 23 1.94 -27.35 -50.85
C GLN A 23 2.29 -27.44 -49.37
N ALA A 24 3.53 -27.12 -49.03
CA ALA A 24 3.94 -26.92 -47.64
C ALA A 24 3.11 -25.78 -47.04
N ALA A 25 2.21 -26.13 -46.13
CA ALA A 25 1.44 -25.16 -45.36
C ALA A 25 2.41 -24.32 -44.52
N ARG A 26 2.46 -23.01 -44.78
CA ARG A 26 3.19 -22.08 -43.91
C ARG A 26 2.50 -22.08 -42.56
N GLN A 27 3.24 -22.47 -41.50
CA GLN A 27 2.74 -22.33 -40.14
C GLN A 27 2.50 -20.85 -39.84
N PRO A 28 1.40 -20.50 -39.15
CA PRO A 28 1.21 -19.13 -38.67
C PRO A 28 2.34 -18.79 -37.70
N PRO A 29 2.84 -17.54 -37.67
CA PRO A 29 3.84 -17.14 -36.70
C PRO A 29 3.26 -17.40 -35.31
N GLY A 30 3.97 -18.20 -34.52
CA GLY A 30 3.61 -18.50 -33.14
C GLY A 30 3.40 -17.18 -32.39
N ARG A 31 2.28 -17.06 -31.68
CA ARG A 31 2.08 -15.96 -30.73
C ARG A 31 3.22 -16.05 -29.72
N GLU A 32 4.13 -15.09 -29.76
CA GLU A 32 5.07 -14.85 -28.66
C GLU A 32 4.23 -14.52 -27.42
N ILE A 33 4.23 -15.43 -26.47
CA ILE A 33 3.71 -15.16 -25.13
C ILE A 33 4.68 -14.16 -24.54
N SER A 34 4.30 -12.88 -24.57
CA SER A 34 4.97 -11.81 -23.84
C SER A 34 4.91 -12.14 -22.35
N THR A 35 5.93 -12.81 -21.83
CA THR A 35 6.14 -12.90 -20.39
C THR A 35 6.40 -11.50 -19.88
N THR A 36 5.42 -10.92 -19.19
CA THR A 36 5.62 -9.70 -18.41
C THR A 36 6.90 -9.82 -17.59
N CYS A 37 7.65 -8.73 -17.45
CA CYS A 37 8.84 -8.67 -16.59
C CYS A 37 8.56 -9.35 -15.24
N PRO A 38 9.51 -10.10 -14.64
CA PRO A 38 9.32 -10.66 -13.32
C PRO A 38 8.85 -9.55 -12.38
N ARG A 39 7.64 -9.66 -11.83
CA ARG A 39 7.22 -8.76 -10.75
C ARG A 39 8.22 -8.95 -9.63
N SER A 40 9.02 -7.93 -9.35
CA SER A 40 9.90 -7.93 -8.18
C SER A 40 9.05 -8.27 -6.96
N THR A 41 9.45 -9.27 -6.18
CA THR A 41 8.80 -9.65 -4.92
C THR A 41 9.38 -8.90 -3.72
N VAL A 42 10.41 -8.09 -3.97
CA VAL A 42 11.14 -7.32 -2.97
C VAL A 42 11.09 -5.82 -3.28
N MET A 43 11.29 -5.01 -2.24
CA MET A 43 11.27 -3.56 -2.24
C MET A 43 12.39 -2.99 -1.35
N PRO A 44 12.81 -1.73 -1.59
CA PRO A 44 13.66 -0.98 -0.69
C PRO A 44 12.92 -0.54 0.58
N ALA A 45 13.61 -0.61 1.72
CA ALA A 45 13.12 -0.13 3.01
C ALA A 45 14.27 0.20 3.97
N TRP A 46 13.97 1.07 4.95
CA TRP A 46 14.79 1.25 6.14
C TRP A 46 14.19 0.44 7.28
N VAL A 47 14.97 -0.49 7.81
CA VAL A 47 14.55 -1.41 8.87
C VAL A 47 15.52 -1.38 10.05
N ILE A 48 15.07 -1.93 11.18
CA ILE A 48 15.92 -2.28 12.31
C ILE A 48 15.81 -3.78 12.58
N ASP A 49 16.92 -4.42 12.94
CA ASP A 49 16.95 -5.86 13.32
C ASP A 49 17.06 -6.06 14.83
N LYS A 50 17.29 -4.96 15.56
CA LYS A 50 17.34 -4.87 17.02
C LYS A 50 17.06 -3.44 17.45
N TYR A 51 16.63 -3.27 18.69
CA TYR A 51 16.52 -1.94 19.30
C TYR A 51 17.90 -1.32 19.56
N GLY A 52 17.99 0.01 19.48
CA GLY A 52 19.22 0.73 19.82
C GLY A 52 19.28 2.19 19.35
N LYS A 53 20.49 2.72 19.33
CA LYS A 53 20.83 4.06 18.82
C LYS A 53 20.68 4.11 17.29
N ASN A 54 20.95 5.26 16.68
CA ASN A 54 20.70 5.46 15.25
C ASN A 54 21.42 4.46 14.32
N GLU A 55 22.54 3.89 14.76
CA GLU A 55 23.32 2.87 14.04
C GLU A 55 22.57 1.57 13.72
N VAL A 56 21.43 1.30 14.37
CA VAL A 56 20.63 0.10 14.09
C VAL A 56 19.76 0.24 12.84
N LEU A 57 19.62 1.46 12.28
CA LEU A 57 18.93 1.68 11.01
C LEU A 57 19.76 1.08 9.86
N ARG A 58 19.13 0.17 9.13
CA ARG A 58 19.73 -0.51 7.99
C ARG A 58 18.85 -0.34 6.76
N PHE A 59 19.44 0.15 5.68
CA PHE A 59 18.81 0.13 4.38
C PHE A 59 18.90 -1.27 3.77
N THR A 60 17.82 -1.74 3.14
CA THR A 60 17.76 -3.02 2.42
C THR A 60 17.00 -2.81 1.12
N GLN A 61 17.39 -3.51 0.05
CA GLN A 61 16.62 -3.62 -1.20
C GLN A 61 15.78 -4.90 -1.27
N ASN A 62 15.89 -5.73 -0.23
CA ASN A 62 15.39 -7.11 -0.20
C ASN A 62 14.22 -7.28 0.79
N MET A 63 13.53 -6.20 1.16
CA MET A 63 12.33 -6.33 2.01
C MET A 63 11.20 -6.91 1.17
N MET A 64 10.46 -7.90 1.68
CA MET A 64 9.33 -8.45 0.93
C MET A 64 8.26 -7.38 0.73
N ILE A 65 7.69 -7.29 -0.48
CA ILE A 65 6.52 -6.44 -0.73
C ILE A 65 5.39 -6.92 0.18
N PRO A 66 4.68 -6.02 0.90
CA PRO A 66 3.57 -6.41 1.74
C PRO A 66 2.45 -7.04 0.92
N VAL A 67 1.78 -8.03 1.51
CA VAL A 67 0.65 -8.73 0.91
C VAL A 67 -0.62 -8.36 1.66
N ILE A 68 -1.74 -8.27 0.95
CA ILE A 68 -3.07 -8.13 1.54
C ILE A 68 -3.43 -9.46 2.21
N HIS A 69 -3.47 -9.46 3.54
CA HIS A 69 -3.90 -10.61 4.33
C HIS A 69 -5.39 -10.56 4.65
N TYR A 70 -5.95 -9.35 4.77
CA TYR A 70 -7.36 -9.13 5.10
C TYR A 70 -8.07 -8.33 4.00
N PRO A 71 -9.35 -8.63 3.71
CA PRO A 71 -10.08 -8.04 2.57
C PRO A 71 -10.32 -6.53 2.73
N ASN A 72 -10.11 -5.96 3.92
CA ASN A 72 -10.25 -4.54 4.21
C ASN A 72 -8.92 -3.76 4.11
N GLU A 73 -7.83 -4.38 3.68
CA GLU A 73 -6.51 -3.75 3.55
C GLU A 73 -6.28 -3.08 2.20
N VAL A 74 -5.35 -2.13 2.17
CA VAL A 74 -4.94 -1.35 1.01
C VAL A 74 -3.42 -1.31 0.98
N ILE A 75 -2.82 -1.56 -0.19
CA ILE A 75 -1.39 -1.33 -0.44
C ILE A 75 -1.20 0.05 -1.04
N ILE A 76 -0.33 0.86 -0.43
CA ILE A 76 0.00 2.21 -0.88
C ILE A 76 1.48 2.22 -1.31
N LYS A 77 1.77 2.71 -2.52
CA LYS A 77 3.12 3.11 -2.92
C LYS A 77 3.45 4.42 -2.23
N VAL A 78 4.46 4.40 -1.36
CA VAL A 78 4.87 5.56 -0.58
C VAL A 78 5.58 6.55 -1.49
N HIS A 79 5.09 7.80 -1.55
CA HIS A 79 5.78 8.90 -2.22
C HIS A 79 6.57 9.77 -1.23
N ALA A 80 6.03 9.95 -0.02
CA ALA A 80 6.69 10.65 1.06
C ALA A 80 6.23 10.11 2.41
N ALA A 81 7.14 10.17 3.39
CA ALA A 81 6.87 9.86 4.79
C ALA A 81 7.43 10.97 5.69
N SER A 82 7.04 10.96 6.97
CA SER A 82 7.58 11.88 7.98
C SER A 82 8.17 11.09 9.16
N VAL A 83 9.12 11.72 9.85
CA VAL A 83 9.72 11.19 11.08
C VAL A 83 9.10 11.89 12.28
N ASN A 84 8.56 11.11 13.21
CA ASN A 84 7.99 11.58 14.47
C ASN A 84 8.89 11.18 15.66
N PRO A 85 8.78 11.86 16.82
CA PRO A 85 9.52 11.46 18.03
C PRO A 85 9.26 10.00 18.43
N ILE A 86 8.07 9.47 18.16
CA ILE A 86 7.75 8.06 18.43
C ILE A 86 8.62 7.10 17.62
N ASP A 87 9.07 7.45 16.41
CA ASP A 87 9.94 6.60 15.60
C ASP A 87 11.32 6.44 16.25
N VAL A 88 11.90 7.54 16.74
CA VAL A 88 13.19 7.56 17.45
C VAL A 88 13.10 6.80 18.78
N ASN A 89 11.99 6.98 19.50
CA ASN A 89 11.74 6.28 20.76
C ASN A 89 11.55 4.79 20.54
N MET A 90 10.72 4.39 19.56
CA MET A 90 10.50 2.98 19.20
C MET A 90 11.77 2.30 18.72
N ARG A 91 12.60 2.99 17.91
CA ARG A 91 13.94 2.50 17.53
C ARG A 91 14.77 2.12 18.75
N SER A 92 14.65 2.89 19.82
CA SER A 92 15.38 2.69 21.08
C SER A 92 14.71 1.68 22.03
N GLY A 93 13.58 1.07 21.64
CA GLY A 93 12.85 0.06 22.42
C GLY A 93 11.67 0.59 23.24
N TYR A 94 11.33 1.88 23.12
CA TYR A 94 10.17 2.45 23.83
C TYR A 94 8.87 1.74 23.43
N GLY A 95 8.11 1.31 24.43
CA GLY A 95 6.82 0.65 24.24
C GLY A 95 6.90 -0.77 23.66
N ALA A 96 8.10 -1.36 23.48
CA ALA A 96 8.28 -2.67 22.86
C ALA A 96 7.37 -3.76 23.48
N THR A 97 7.30 -3.83 24.82
CA THR A 97 6.43 -4.78 25.52
C THR A 97 4.95 -4.62 25.13
N ALA A 98 4.41 -3.40 25.22
CA ALA A 98 3.00 -3.13 24.92
C ALA A 98 2.68 -3.29 23.42
N LEU A 99 3.61 -2.89 22.55
CA LEU A 99 3.44 -3.02 21.10
C LEU A 99 3.54 -4.49 20.67
N ASN A 100 4.40 -5.30 21.28
CA ASN A 100 4.46 -6.73 21.00
C ASN A 100 3.20 -7.47 21.46
N MET A 101 2.59 -7.07 22.59
CA MET A 101 1.26 -7.57 22.98
C MET A 101 0.17 -7.22 21.95
N LYS A 102 0.28 -6.07 21.26
CA LYS A 102 -0.63 -5.70 20.17
C LYS A 102 -0.35 -6.45 18.86
N ARG A 103 0.92 -6.75 18.57
CA ARG A 103 1.35 -7.52 17.38
C ARG A 103 0.97 -8.98 17.45
N ASP A 104 0.95 -9.53 18.66
CA ASP A 104 0.63 -10.92 18.91
C ASP A 104 -0.27 -11.08 20.15
N PRO A 105 -1.58 -10.82 19.98
CA PRO A 105 -2.54 -10.93 21.08
C PRO A 105 -2.66 -12.35 21.65
N LEU A 106 -2.28 -13.39 20.88
CA LEU A 106 -2.38 -14.79 21.26
C LEU A 106 -1.08 -15.34 21.86
N HIS A 107 0.00 -14.55 21.88
CA HIS A 107 1.31 -14.95 22.41
C HIS A 107 1.88 -16.23 21.77
N ILE A 108 1.70 -16.38 20.45
CA ILE A 108 2.18 -17.53 19.66
C ILE A 108 3.58 -17.25 19.09
N LYS A 109 3.97 -15.98 18.94
CA LYS A 109 5.24 -15.54 18.39
C LYS A 109 6.35 -15.57 19.44
N THR A 110 7.55 -15.91 18.99
CA THR A 110 8.77 -15.84 19.80
C THR A 110 9.31 -14.41 19.92
N LYS A 111 10.12 -14.18 20.95
CA LYS A 111 10.73 -12.87 21.21
C LYS A 111 11.64 -12.47 20.05
N GLY A 112 11.42 -11.30 19.47
CA GLY A 112 12.20 -10.77 18.34
C GLY A 112 11.53 -10.93 16.98
N GLU A 113 10.36 -11.57 16.89
CA GLU A 113 9.61 -11.72 15.64
C GLU A 113 9.01 -10.42 15.10
N GLU A 114 9.12 -9.30 15.81
CA GLU A 114 8.83 -7.98 15.22
C GLU A 114 9.89 -7.54 14.20
N PHE A 115 11.08 -8.15 14.22
CA PHE A 115 12.19 -7.82 13.33
C PHE A 115 12.18 -8.68 12.06
N PRO A 116 12.59 -8.13 10.89
CA PRO A 116 12.99 -6.74 10.66
C PRO A 116 11.80 -5.77 10.77
N LEU A 117 11.99 -4.68 11.53
CA LEU A 117 10.94 -3.70 11.81
C LEU A 117 11.16 -2.43 10.98
N THR A 118 10.17 -2.08 10.16
CA THR A 118 10.10 -0.82 9.43
C THR A 118 9.43 0.24 10.32
N LEU A 119 10.10 1.37 10.53
CA LEU A 119 9.56 2.53 11.28
C LEU A 119 8.82 3.51 10.34
N GLY A 120 8.36 4.64 10.86
CA GLY A 120 7.61 5.65 10.11
C GLY A 120 6.11 5.46 10.26
N ARG A 121 5.40 6.51 10.69
CA ARG A 121 3.95 6.47 10.95
C ARG A 121 3.14 7.22 9.91
N ASP A 122 3.74 8.14 9.18
CA ASP A 122 3.04 8.93 8.17
C ASP A 122 3.32 8.42 6.76
N VAL A 123 2.28 8.38 5.93
CA VAL A 123 2.41 8.15 4.49
C VAL A 123 1.56 9.16 3.73
N SER A 124 2.12 9.67 2.63
CA SER A 124 1.35 10.11 1.49
C SER A 124 1.84 9.42 0.22
N GLY A 125 0.91 8.96 -0.60
CA GLY A 125 1.24 8.13 -1.74
C GLY A 125 0.03 7.77 -2.59
N VAL A 126 0.17 6.71 -3.39
CA VAL A 126 -0.84 6.27 -4.36
C VAL A 126 -1.28 4.84 -4.03
N VAL A 127 -2.58 4.58 -4.07
CA VAL A 127 -3.13 3.23 -3.91
C VAL A 127 -2.68 2.34 -5.06
N MET A 128 -2.09 1.20 -4.74
CA MET A 128 -1.65 0.19 -5.71
C MET A 128 -2.64 -0.95 -5.84
N GLU A 129 -3.15 -1.44 -4.70
CA GLU A 129 -4.05 -2.58 -4.63
C GLU A 129 -4.99 -2.44 -3.43
N CYS A 130 -6.20 -2.98 -3.57
CA CYS A 130 -7.24 -2.96 -2.55
C CYS A 130 -7.73 -4.39 -2.31
N GLY A 131 -8.01 -4.72 -1.06
CA GLY A 131 -8.75 -5.92 -0.72
C GLY A 131 -10.21 -5.83 -1.17
N LEU A 132 -10.87 -6.99 -1.24
CA LEU A 132 -12.21 -7.13 -1.82
C LEU A 132 -13.31 -6.33 -1.08
N ASP A 133 -13.12 -6.00 0.20
CA ASP A 133 -14.08 -5.26 1.01
C ASP A 133 -13.85 -3.75 1.01
N VAL A 134 -12.78 -3.27 0.37
CA VAL A 134 -12.49 -1.84 0.24
C VAL A 134 -13.39 -1.22 -0.83
N ARG A 135 -14.28 -0.30 -0.42
CA ARG A 135 -15.29 0.30 -1.32
C ARG A 135 -15.00 1.73 -1.75
N TYR A 136 -14.25 2.49 -0.96
CA TYR A 136 -14.09 3.94 -1.14
C TYR A 136 -12.75 4.34 -1.76
N PHE A 137 -11.86 3.37 -2.01
CA PHE A 137 -10.55 3.59 -2.61
C PHE A 137 -10.36 2.61 -3.77
N LYS A 138 -9.66 3.06 -4.81
CA LYS A 138 -9.28 2.24 -5.96
C LYS A 138 -7.82 2.50 -6.34
N PRO A 139 -7.17 1.56 -7.04
CA PRO A 139 -5.83 1.79 -7.60
C PRO A 139 -5.75 3.12 -8.36
N GLY A 140 -4.69 3.88 -8.10
CA GLY A 140 -4.45 5.21 -8.65
C GLY A 140 -4.94 6.38 -7.79
N ASP A 141 -5.70 6.14 -6.71
CA ASP A 141 -6.11 7.21 -5.80
C ASP A 141 -4.92 7.77 -4.99
N GLU A 142 -4.81 9.10 -4.91
CA GLU A 142 -3.85 9.79 -4.05
C GLU A 142 -4.37 9.85 -2.60
N VAL A 143 -3.62 9.26 -1.69
CA VAL A 143 -4.04 9.05 -0.30
C VAL A 143 -2.99 9.49 0.70
N TRP A 144 -3.43 9.61 1.95
CA TRP A 144 -2.59 9.75 3.13
C TRP A 144 -3.12 8.91 4.27
N ALA A 145 -2.25 8.53 5.21
CA ALA A 145 -2.63 7.74 6.38
C ALA A 145 -1.63 7.93 7.53
N ALA A 146 -2.10 7.68 8.74
CA ALA A 146 -1.26 7.50 9.92
C ALA A 146 -1.33 6.02 10.35
N VAL A 147 -0.22 5.32 10.25
CA VAL A 147 -0.11 3.89 10.53
C VAL A 147 0.01 3.66 12.05
N PRO A 148 -0.81 2.78 12.65
CA PRO A 148 -0.69 2.44 14.06
C PRO A 148 0.69 1.89 14.43
N PRO A 149 1.23 2.20 15.63
CA PRO A 149 2.62 1.91 15.96
C PRO A 149 2.97 0.41 16.07
N TRP A 150 1.96 -0.47 16.19
CA TRP A 150 2.19 -1.92 16.22
C TRP A 150 2.34 -2.54 14.83
N LYS A 151 1.95 -1.86 13.74
CA LYS A 151 2.13 -2.34 12.35
C LYS A 151 3.52 -2.00 11.78
N GLN A 152 3.86 -2.65 10.66
CA GLN A 152 5.01 -2.28 9.83
C GLN A 152 4.81 -0.86 9.25
N GLY A 153 5.89 -0.09 9.22
CA GLY A 153 5.86 1.34 8.94
C GLY A 153 6.06 1.77 7.49
N THR A 154 6.14 3.08 7.34
CA THR A 154 6.09 3.80 6.06
C THR A 154 7.45 4.17 5.49
N LEU A 155 8.56 3.90 6.19
CA LEU A 155 9.93 4.07 5.65
C LEU A 155 10.32 2.90 4.71
N SER A 156 9.47 2.65 3.71
CA SER A 156 9.54 1.58 2.73
C SER A 156 8.87 2.00 1.43
N GLU A 157 9.13 1.31 0.31
CA GLU A 157 8.49 1.66 -0.97
C GLU A 157 6.97 1.43 -0.97
N PHE A 158 6.50 0.42 -0.23
CA PHE A 158 5.08 0.09 -0.11
C PHE A 158 4.70 -0.18 1.34
N VAL A 159 3.50 0.26 1.73
CA VAL A 159 2.94 0.01 3.05
C VAL A 159 1.52 -0.55 2.93
N VAL A 160 1.18 -1.50 3.81
CA VAL A 160 -0.18 -2.02 3.95
C VAL A 160 -0.88 -1.36 5.13
N VAL A 161 -2.11 -0.92 4.91
CA VAL A 161 -2.94 -0.22 5.90
C VAL A 161 -4.38 -0.69 5.79
N ASN A 162 -5.15 -0.58 6.88
CA ASN A 162 -6.58 -0.87 6.80
C ASN A 162 -7.30 0.29 6.10
N GLY A 163 -8.37 0.03 5.34
CA GLY A 163 -9.16 1.07 4.67
C GLY A 163 -9.77 2.10 5.63
N ASN A 164 -9.93 1.79 6.93
CA ASN A 164 -10.38 2.74 7.94
C ASN A 164 -9.26 3.65 8.51
N GLU A 165 -8.00 3.38 8.16
CA GLU A 165 -6.82 4.19 8.50
C GLU A 165 -6.45 5.16 7.37
N VAL A 166 -7.07 5.01 6.19
CA VAL A 166 -6.76 5.75 4.96
C VAL A 166 -7.76 6.86 4.71
N SER A 167 -7.29 7.96 4.13
CA SER A 167 -8.12 9.03 3.61
C SER A 167 -7.57 9.55 2.28
N LEU A 168 -8.41 10.21 1.48
CA LEU A 168 -7.94 10.94 0.31
C LEU A 168 -7.07 12.09 0.78
N LYS A 169 -5.92 12.25 0.12
CA LYS A 169 -5.01 13.36 0.41
C LYS A 169 -5.64 14.69 -0.07
N PRO A 170 -5.42 15.82 0.62
CA PRO A 170 -5.82 17.13 0.11
C PRO A 170 -5.16 17.43 -1.25
N LYS A 171 -5.99 17.74 -2.26
CA LYS A 171 -5.56 18.03 -3.64
C LYS A 171 -4.66 19.26 -3.76
N SER A 172 -4.73 20.18 -2.79
CA SER A 172 -3.95 21.42 -2.77
C SER A 172 -2.52 21.25 -2.25
N LEU A 173 -2.18 20.10 -1.66
CA LEU A 173 -0.85 19.84 -1.14
C LEU A 173 -0.03 19.01 -2.14
N THR A 174 1.28 19.00 -2.01
CA THR A 174 2.14 17.94 -2.59
C THR A 174 2.14 16.69 -1.70
N HIS A 175 2.71 15.56 -2.15
CA HIS A 175 2.89 14.40 -1.28
C HIS A 175 3.80 14.70 -0.09
N THR A 176 4.91 15.41 -0.31
CA THR A 176 5.85 15.86 0.74
C THR A 176 5.16 16.67 1.84
N GLN A 177 4.30 17.63 1.45
CA GLN A 177 3.52 18.43 2.41
C GLN A 177 2.41 17.63 3.07
N ALA A 178 1.75 16.74 2.35
CA ALA A 178 0.69 15.93 2.93
C ALA A 178 1.24 14.91 3.94
N ALA A 179 2.41 14.32 3.68
CA ALA A 179 3.01 13.34 4.58
C ALA A 179 3.40 13.94 5.95
N SER A 180 3.57 15.26 6.09
CA SER A 180 3.93 15.87 7.38
C SER A 180 2.78 15.98 8.38
N LEU A 181 1.57 15.56 8.03
CA LEU A 181 0.34 15.88 8.75
C LEU A 181 -0.35 14.71 9.48
N PRO A 182 -0.50 13.49 8.92
CA PRO A 182 -1.49 12.53 9.42
C PRO A 182 -1.38 12.21 10.92
N TYR A 183 -0.20 11.85 11.40
CA TYR A 183 0.04 11.41 12.77
C TYR A 183 -0.11 12.56 13.77
N VAL A 184 0.50 13.71 13.49
CA VAL A 184 0.39 14.90 14.35
C VAL A 184 -1.02 15.49 14.33
N ALA A 185 -1.68 15.51 13.17
CA ALA A 185 -3.05 16.01 13.03
C ALA A 185 -4.05 15.12 13.76
N LEU A 186 -3.94 13.79 13.66
CA LEU A 186 -4.79 12.87 14.40
C LEU A 186 -4.52 12.91 15.91
N THR A 187 -3.26 13.13 16.32
CA THR A 187 -2.91 13.33 17.73
C THR A 187 -3.57 14.59 18.29
N ALA A 188 -3.44 15.73 17.59
CA ALA A 188 -4.08 16.99 17.97
C ALA A 188 -5.61 16.88 17.94
N TRP A 189 -6.18 16.25 16.91
CA TRP A 189 -7.61 16.02 16.79
C TRP A 189 -8.16 15.17 17.93
N SER A 190 -7.45 14.10 18.30
CA SER A 190 -7.80 13.29 19.46
C SER A 190 -7.82 14.12 20.74
N ALA A 191 -6.76 14.89 21.01
CA ALA A 191 -6.67 15.71 22.21
C ALA A 191 -7.76 16.81 22.27
N ILE A 192 -7.95 17.55 21.18
CA ILE A 192 -8.86 18.70 21.13
C ILE A 192 -10.31 18.26 21.02
N ASN A 193 -10.63 17.43 20.03
CA ASN A 193 -12.01 17.10 19.67
C ASN A 193 -12.54 15.88 20.44
N LYS A 194 -11.76 14.78 20.50
CA LYS A 194 -12.25 13.52 21.10
C LYS A 194 -12.17 13.52 22.61
N VAL A 195 -11.04 13.93 23.18
CA VAL A 195 -10.81 13.98 24.63
C VAL A 195 -11.32 15.30 25.20
N GLY A 196 -10.92 16.43 24.61
CA GLY A 196 -11.32 17.76 25.06
C GLY A 196 -12.76 18.16 24.72
N GLY A 197 -13.43 17.41 23.83
CA GLY A 197 -14.81 17.67 23.42
C GLY A 197 -14.99 18.97 22.64
N LEU A 198 -13.92 19.63 22.20
CA LEU A 198 -13.98 20.93 21.52
C LEU A 198 -14.38 20.77 20.05
N ASN A 199 -15.39 21.52 19.63
CA ASN A 199 -15.90 21.58 18.26
C ASN A 199 -16.48 22.96 17.94
N ASP A 200 -16.78 23.16 16.66
CA ASP A 200 -17.39 24.37 16.10
C ASP A 200 -18.61 24.87 16.89
N LYS A 201 -19.43 23.96 17.42
CA LYS A 201 -20.65 24.31 18.17
C LYS A 201 -20.39 24.80 19.59
N ASN A 202 -19.23 24.52 20.17
CA ASN A 202 -18.97 24.78 21.59
C ASN A 202 -17.67 25.55 21.87
N CYS A 203 -17.01 26.07 20.84
CA CYS A 203 -15.80 26.87 20.93
C CYS A 203 -16.05 28.40 20.91
N THR A 204 -17.25 28.85 20.52
CA THR A 204 -17.58 30.28 20.46
C THR A 204 -17.43 30.95 21.83
N GLY A 205 -16.63 32.01 21.92
CA GLY A 205 -16.41 32.78 23.15
C GLY A 205 -15.47 32.13 24.18
N LYS A 206 -15.00 30.90 23.95
CA LYS A 206 -14.03 30.26 24.85
C LYS A 206 -12.62 30.75 24.53
N ARG A 207 -11.94 31.35 25.52
CA ARG A 207 -10.49 31.49 25.49
C ARG A 207 -9.88 30.13 25.81
N ILE A 208 -9.49 29.38 24.78
CA ILE A 208 -8.70 28.17 24.95
C ILE A 208 -7.34 28.62 25.51
N SER A 209 -7.15 28.47 26.82
CA SER A 209 -5.91 28.83 27.49
C SER A 209 -4.84 27.81 27.12
N GLY A 210 -4.08 28.12 26.07
CA GLY A 210 -2.90 27.39 25.61
C GLY A 210 -1.77 28.35 25.25
N LYS A 211 -1.72 29.54 25.87
CA LYS A 211 -0.60 30.48 25.69
C LYS A 211 0.67 30.07 26.42
N GLU A 212 0.65 28.98 27.20
CA GLU A 212 1.86 28.35 27.72
C GLU A 212 1.99 26.95 27.16
N SER A 213 2.91 26.87 26.20
CA SER A 213 3.64 25.71 25.73
C SER A 213 3.67 24.52 26.70
N ILE A 214 2.91 23.47 26.38
CA ILE A 214 3.27 22.10 26.76
C ILE A 214 4.41 21.56 25.83
N ILE A 215 4.92 22.41 24.93
CA ILE A 215 6.13 22.18 24.14
C ILE A 215 7.17 23.25 24.50
N ALA A 216 7.64 23.24 25.75
CA ALA A 216 8.85 23.94 26.17
C ALA A 216 9.88 22.92 26.64
N GLY A 217 10.32 22.08 25.70
CA GLY A 217 11.66 21.50 25.70
C GLY A 217 12.40 22.04 24.48
N PRO A 218 13.73 22.20 24.51
CA PRO A 218 14.49 22.81 23.42
C PRO A 218 14.58 21.82 22.26
N PHE A 219 13.53 21.70 21.48
CA PHE A 219 13.46 20.79 20.35
C PHE A 219 12.87 21.51 19.15
N SER A 220 13.69 22.32 18.52
CA SER A 220 13.51 22.73 17.13
C SER A 220 13.70 21.48 16.25
N TRP A 221 12.62 20.77 15.94
CA TRP A 221 12.69 19.71 14.93
C TRP A 221 12.23 20.29 13.60
N PRO A 222 13.10 20.37 12.58
CA PRO A 222 12.62 20.47 11.22
C PRO A 222 11.80 19.20 10.95
N VAL A 223 10.61 19.37 10.37
CA VAL A 223 9.94 18.25 9.69
C VAL A 223 10.88 17.83 8.56
N VAL A 224 11.66 16.78 8.79
CA VAL A 224 12.47 16.17 7.74
C VAL A 224 11.54 15.25 6.98
N CYS A 225 11.02 15.75 5.86
CA CYS A 225 10.42 14.90 4.85
C CYS A 225 11.57 14.17 4.13
N ILE A 226 11.54 12.85 4.15
CA ILE A 226 12.47 11.99 3.39
C ILE A 226 11.74 11.51 2.13
#